data_AF-A0A3P7L788-F1
#
_entry.id   AF-A0A3P7L788-F1
#
_cell.length_a   1.000
_cell.length_b   1.000
_cell.length_c   1.000
_cell.angle_alpha   90.00
_cell.angle_beta   90.00
_cell.angle_gamma   90.00
#
_symmetry.space_group_name_H-M   'P 1'
#
loop_
_entity.id
_entity.type
_entity.pdbx_description
1 polymer ?
#
loop_
_entity_poly.entity_id
_entity_poly.type
_entity_poly.pdbx_seq_one_letter_code
_entity_poly.pdbx_strand_id
1 'polypeptide(L)'
;MGVPMKNGGHVLFPEEAVYLVEHHLACVTDNTRVLPLLDAYRILGECGVSMHVYRAYASLRQAGFAVLRPNRALVRSLPLLQDPQPEQSTSRREK
;
A
#
# COMPACT_ATOMS: atom_id res chain seq x y z
N MET A 1 5.85 13.27 1.96
CA MET A 1 5.62 11.81 2.07
C MET A 1 6.40 11.33 3.28
N GLY A 2 5.88 10.32 3.98
CA GLY A 2 6.47 9.81 5.22
C GLY A 2 6.01 10.50 6.49
N VAL A 3 6.36 9.86 7.61
CA VAL A 3 6.11 10.31 8.98
C VAL A 3 7.35 11.02 9.51
N PRO A 4 7.25 12.28 9.97
CA PRO A 4 8.41 13.01 10.48
C PRO A 4 8.92 12.38 11.79
N MET A 5 10.23 12.32 11.93
CA MET A 5 10.93 11.87 13.12
C MET A 5 11.41 13.07 13.95
N LYS A 6 11.54 12.87 15.27
CA LYS A 6 12.02 13.92 16.20
C LYS A 6 13.43 14.43 15.89
N ASN A 7 14.24 13.65 15.16
CA ASN A 7 15.61 13.97 14.78
C ASN A 7 15.73 14.67 13.41
N GLY A 8 14.62 15.11 12.81
CA GLY A 8 14.61 15.80 11.52
C GLY A 8 14.56 14.89 10.28
N GLY A 9 14.56 13.57 10.46
CA GLY A 9 14.34 12.60 9.38
C GLY A 9 12.86 12.33 9.08
N HIS A 10 12.60 11.53 8.06
CA HIS A 10 11.27 11.00 7.75
C HIS A 10 11.35 9.47 7.63
N VAL A 11 10.38 8.77 8.20
CA VAL A 11 10.16 7.34 7.93
C VAL A 11 9.16 7.22 6.79
N LEU A 12 9.56 6.54 5.72
CA LEU A 12 8.69 6.27 4.57
C LEU A 12 8.06 4.89 4.74
N PHE A 13 6.79 4.78 4.33
CA PHE A 13 6.20 3.46 4.11
C PHE A 13 6.77 2.82 2.83
N PRO A 14 6.76 1.47 2.71
CA PRO A 14 7.31 0.77 1.55
C PRO A 14 6.77 1.31 0.21
N GLU A 15 5.46 1.50 0.10
CA GLU A 15 4.80 2.05 -1.09
C GLU A 15 5.25 3.49 -1.42
N GLU A 16 5.52 4.32 -0.40
CA GLU A 16 6.01 5.69 -0.61
C GLU A 16 7.46 5.69 -1.11
N ALA A 17 8.30 4.84 -0.51
CA ALA A 17 9.70 4.71 -0.89
C ALA A 17 9.84 4.23 -2.34
N VAL A 18 9.09 3.19 -2.73
CA VAL A 18 9.14 2.65 -4.09
C VAL A 18 8.61 3.66 -5.10
N TYR A 19 7.53 4.37 -4.79
CA TYR A 19 7.02 5.44 -5.66
C TYR A 19 8.05 6.53 -5.93
N LEU A 20 8.78 6.94 -4.88
CA LEU A 20 9.85 7.93 -5.02
C LEU A 20 11.00 7.43 -5.91
N VAL A 21 11.39 6.16 -5.81
CA VAL A 21 12.42 5.56 -6.66
C VAL A 21 11.94 5.43 -8.11
N GLU A 22 10.72 4.95 -8.32
CA GLU A 22 10.12 4.78 -9.66
C GLU A 22 10.06 6.10 -10.42
N HIS A 23 9.79 7.21 -9.72
CA HIS A 23 9.69 8.55 -10.33
C HIS A 23 10.99 9.35 -10.25
N HIS A 24 12.13 8.71 -9.94
CA HIS A 24 13.46 9.35 -9.85
C HIS A 24 13.54 10.53 -8.86
N LEU A 25 12.69 10.53 -7.84
CA LEU A 25 12.66 11.56 -6.79
C LEU A 25 13.54 11.20 -5.58
N ALA A 26 13.90 9.92 -5.43
CA ALA A 26 14.83 9.45 -4.42
C ALA A 26 15.62 8.23 -4.92
N CYS A 27 16.69 7.88 -4.20
CA CYS A 27 17.36 6.60 -4.32
C CYS A 27 17.25 5.84 -3.00
N VAL A 28 17.11 4.51 -3.07
CA VAL A 28 17.16 3.64 -1.89
C VAL A 28 18.53 2.98 -1.89
N THR A 29 19.16 2.92 -0.71
CA THR A 29 20.47 2.29 -0.54
C THR A 29 20.42 1.23 0.56
N ASP A 30 21.17 0.14 0.37
CA ASP A 30 21.50 -0.84 1.40
C ASP A 30 23.00 -0.75 1.66
N ASN A 31 23.38 -0.28 2.85
CA ASN A 31 24.78 -0.17 3.28
C ASN A 31 25.71 0.40 2.20
N THR A 32 25.33 1.54 1.60
CA THR A 32 25.99 2.26 0.49
C THR A 32 25.70 1.77 -0.94
N ARG A 33 25.14 0.58 -1.13
CA ARG A 33 24.75 0.09 -2.46
C ARG A 33 23.39 0.65 -2.86
N VAL A 34 23.32 1.37 -3.97
CA VAL A 34 22.04 1.79 -4.56
C VAL A 34 21.28 0.56 -5.03
N LEU A 35 20.03 0.43 -4.58
CA LEU A 35 19.14 -0.65 -5.00
C LEU A 35 18.54 -0.33 -6.38
N PRO A 36 18.54 -1.28 -7.33
CA PRO A 36 17.79 -1.14 -8.56
C PRO A 36 16.29 -1.13 -8.27
N LEU A 37 15.51 -0.52 -9.16
CA LEU A 37 14.04 -0.44 -9.02
C LEU A 37 13.39 -1.82 -8.84
N LEU A 38 13.94 -2.86 -9.48
CA LEU A 38 13.45 -4.23 -9.31
C LEU A 38 13.54 -4.71 -7.86
N ASP A 39 14.65 -4.43 -7.17
CA ASP A 39 14.80 -4.79 -5.76
C ASP A 39 13.89 -3.94 -4.87
N ALA A 40 13.65 -2.67 -5.24
CA ALA A 40 12.66 -1.84 -4.56
C ALA A 40 11.24 -2.45 -4.62
N TYR A 41 10.84 -3.02 -5.77
CA TYR A 41 9.56 -3.75 -5.86
C TYR A 41 9.51 -5.01 -5.01
N ARG A 42 10.64 -5.72 -4.85
CA ARG A 42 10.70 -6.91 -3.99
C ARG A 42 10.44 -6.57 -2.52
N ILE A 43 10.92 -5.42 -2.06
CA ILE A 43 10.67 -4.93 -0.69
C ILE A 43 9.16 -4.78 -0.40
N LEU A 44 8.34 -4.41 -1.39
CA LEU A 44 6.88 -4.35 -1.20
C LEU A 44 6.33 -5.70 -0.76
N GLY A 45 6.70 -6.77 -1.47
CA GLY A 45 6.27 -8.13 -1.16
C GLY A 45 6.74 -8.58 0.22
N GLU A 46 8.00 -8.32 0.56
CA GLU A 46 8.57 -8.64 1.88
C GLU A 46 7.88 -7.87 3.01
N CYS A 47 7.38 -6.67 2.74
CA CYS A 47 6.62 -5.85 3.68
C CYS A 47 5.10 -6.14 3.68
N GLY A 48 4.64 -7.16 2.96
CA GLY A 48 3.22 -7.52 2.86
C GLY A 48 2.37 -6.52 2.08
N VAL A 49 2.99 -5.67 1.25
CA VAL A 49 2.31 -4.76 0.34
C VAL A 49 2.21 -5.43 -1.04
N SER A 50 0.99 -5.77 -1.44
CA SER A 50 0.75 -6.35 -2.74
C SER A 50 0.96 -5.32 -3.87
N MET A 51 1.30 -5.80 -5.06
CA MET A 51 1.43 -4.92 -6.24
C MET A 51 0.13 -4.20 -6.60
N HIS A 52 -1.04 -4.78 -6.32
CA HIS A 52 -2.32 -4.10 -6.58
C HIS A 52 -2.54 -2.92 -5.63
N VAL A 53 -2.18 -3.05 -4.35
CA VAL A 53 -2.23 -1.95 -3.37
C VAL A 53 -1.26 -0.85 -3.80
N TYR A 54 -0.04 -1.21 -4.19
CA TYR A 54 0.94 -0.26 -4.70
C TYR A 54 0.43 0.51 -5.93
N ARG A 55 -0.14 -0.19 -6.91
CA ARG A 55 -0.69 0.45 -8.13
C ARG A 55 -1.80 1.43 -7.80
N ALA A 56 -2.71 1.07 -6.90
CA ALA A 56 -3.77 1.98 -6.45
C ALA A 56 -3.18 3.23 -5.77
N TYR A 57 -2.21 3.05 -4.88
CA TYR A 57 -1.46 4.15 -4.26
C TYR A 57 -0.80 5.04 -5.32
N ALA A 58 -0.07 4.46 -6.27
CA ALA A 58 0.66 5.19 -7.31
C ALA A 58 -0.27 6.00 -8.21
N SER A 59 -1.39 5.43 -8.67
CA SER A 59 -2.39 6.13 -9.48
C SER A 59 -3.01 7.32 -8.75
N LEU A 60 -3.33 7.16 -7.46
CA LEU A 60 -3.84 8.27 -6.65
C LEU A 60 -2.80 9.39 -6.47
N ARG A 61 -1.53 9.03 -6.24
CA ARG A 61 -0.44 10.01 -6.14
C ARG A 61 -0.21 10.76 -7.45
N GLN A 62 -0.24 10.06 -8.59
CA GLN A 62 -0.12 10.67 -9.92
C GLN A 62 -1.27 11.64 -10.20
N ALA A 63 -2.48 11.33 -9.71
CA ALA A 63 -3.63 12.23 -9.78
C ALA A 63 -3.58 13.41 -8.78
N GLY A 64 -2.51 13.55 -7.99
CA GLY A 64 -2.28 14.67 -7.08
C GLY A 64 -2.84 14.49 -5.66
N PHE A 65 -3.39 13.32 -5.33
CA PHE A 65 -3.91 13.07 -3.99
C PHE A 65 -2.79 12.82 -2.96
N ALA A 66 -3.04 13.23 -1.71
CA ALA A 66 -2.27 12.78 -0.56
C ALA A 66 -2.88 11.47 -0.04
N VAL A 67 -2.19 10.34 -0.27
CA VAL A 67 -2.66 9.03 0.16
C VAL A 67 -2.13 8.74 1.56
N LEU A 68 -3.04 8.59 2.52
CA LEU A 68 -2.71 8.31 3.92
C LEU A 68 -2.99 6.85 4.25
N ARG A 69 -2.13 6.24 5.07
CA ARG A 69 -2.43 4.94 5.67
C ARG A 69 -3.67 5.08 6.57
N PRO A 70 -4.65 4.19 6.46
CA PRO A 70 -5.80 4.22 7.32
C PRO A 70 -5.37 4.08 8.78
N ASN A 71 -5.81 5.00 9.64
CA ASN A 71 -5.68 4.80 11.08
C ASN A 71 -6.57 3.61 11.47
N ARG A 72 -6.04 2.59 12.16
CA ARG A 72 -6.81 1.43 12.60
C ARG A 72 -8.07 1.82 13.39
N ALA A 73 -8.03 2.94 14.12
CA ALA A 73 -9.19 3.48 14.81
C ALA A 73 -10.28 3.97 13.82
N LEU A 74 -9.87 4.63 12.74
CA LEU A 74 -10.76 5.14 11.69
C LEU A 74 -11.35 3.99 10.86
N VAL A 75 -10.54 2.99 10.48
CA VAL A 75 -11.02 1.84 9.68
C VAL A 75 -12.12 1.08 10.41
N ARG A 76 -12.01 0.90 11.72
CA ARG A 76 -13.04 0.22 12.53
C ARG A 76 -14.36 0.98 12.59
N SER A 77 -14.34 2.29 12.35
CA SER A 77 -15.54 3.14 12.32
C SER A 77 -16.19 3.23 10.94
N LEU A 78 -15.51 2.79 9.89
CA LEU A 78 -16.07 2.78 8.54
C LEU A 78 -16.94 1.54 8.38
N PRO A 79 -18.18 1.68 7.88
CA PRO A 79 -18.97 0.53 7.48
C PRO A 79 -18.24 -0.13 6.31
N LEU A 80 -17.51 -1.22 6.58
CA LEU A 80 -16.94 -2.05 5.53
C LEU A 80 -18.11 -2.51 4.66
N LEU A 81 -18.01 -2.29 3.34
CA LEU A 81 -18.89 -2.94 2.38
C LEU A 81 -18.88 -4.44 2.74
N GLN A 82 -20.03 -4.95 3.14
CA GLN A 82 -20.20 -6.36 3.40
C GLN A 82 -19.80 -7.12 2.13
N ASP A 83 -18.89 -8.08 2.27
CA ASP A 83 -18.67 -9.07 1.21
C ASP A 83 -20.03 -9.67 0.82
N PRO A 84 -20.34 -9.80 -0.48
CA PRO A 84 -21.58 -10.43 -0.90
C PRO A 84 -21.64 -11.84 -0.29
N GLN A 85 -22.65 -12.07 0.56
CA GLN A 85 -22.97 -13.39 1.11
C GLN A 85 -23.11 -14.39 -0.06
N PRO A 86 -22.50 -15.58 0.00
CA PRO A 86 -22.77 -16.60 -0.99
C PRO A 86 -24.25 -16.98 -0.89
N GLU A 87 -24.98 -16.80 -2.00
CA GLU A 87 -26.39 -17.13 -2.12
C GLU A 87 -26.64 -18.56 -1.64
N GLN A 88 -27.50 -18.72 -0.62
CA GLN A 88 -27.99 -20.01 -0.19
C GLN A 88 -28.75 -20.65 -1.36
N SER A 89 -28.15 -21.70 -1.92
CA SER A 89 -28.78 -22.56 -2.92
C SER A 89 -30.00 -23.20 -2.27
N THR A 90 -31.19 -22.73 -2.66
CA THR A 90 -32.46 -23.36 -2.32
C THR A 90 -32.53 -24.72 -3.02
N SER A 91 -32.05 -25.77 -2.36
CA SER A 91 -32.30 -27.13 -2.78
C SER A 91 -33.78 -27.43 -2.52
N ARG A 92 -34.57 -27.31 -3.60
CA ARG A 92 -35.95 -27.79 -3.69
C ARG A 92 -36.04 -29.25 -3.26
N ARG A 93 -36.91 -29.48 -2.29
CA ARG A 93 -37.37 -30.79 -1.86
C ARG A 93 -38.36 -31.34 -2.90
N GLU A 94 -37.95 -32.37 -3.63
CA GLU A 94 -38.75 -33.33 -4.39
C GLU A 94 -38.02 -34.67 -4.18
N LYS A 95 -38.57 -35.79 -3.70
CA LYS A 95 -39.93 -36.32 -3.55
C LYS A 95 -40.01 -37.14 -2.26
#